data_AF-A0A970B3L3-F1
#
_entry.id   AF-A0A970B3L3-F1
#
_cell.length_a   1.000
_cell.length_b   1.000
_cell.length_c   1.000
_cell.angle_alpha   90.00
_cell.angle_beta   90.00
_cell.angle_gamma   90.00
#
_symmetry.space_group_name_H-M   'P 1'
#
loop_
_entity.id
_entity.type
_entity.pdbx_description
1 polymer ?
#
loop_
_entity_poly.entity_id
_entity_poly.type
_entity_poly.pdbx_seq_one_letter_code
_entity_poly.pdbx_strand_id
1 'polypeptide(L)'
;TVSVPIGLGFGPDAGRIEIQGQGYKFKFPGIFLPIDRSNSPPGLLLQPGRNAAILGGDILLNGGVITAPSGNIALGSVRGGFVGLNPNGTLDYSGISNFGLIETRSAAALDASGIGGGSIHLQAGNIQLGQSTLIIQNFGIQPAGNISLNATNTIVVEKNSGNIRNETVGTGAGGSIALSAKQLILRDGIEISTRSFGSAIGGNVDVNASEEVLIDSVLFSQDRGVTPSSLSSLALNSGRAGNVNVSTKVLRILNGAVISSTTAGIGDGGEVNVWASDRTEIIGLSQPSSFLV
;
A
#
# COMPACT_ATOMS: atom_id res chain seq x y z
N THR A 1 -35.24 11.96 -20.77
CA THR A 1 -34.01 11.19 -21.11
C THR A 1 -33.90 10.07 -20.10
N VAL A 2 -33.95 8.81 -20.53
CA VAL A 2 -33.69 7.68 -19.62
C VAL A 2 -32.19 7.45 -19.64
N SER A 3 -31.46 7.92 -18.62
CA SER A 3 -30.06 7.56 -18.43
C SER A 3 -30.00 6.22 -17.73
N VAL A 4 -29.61 5.17 -18.46
CA VAL A 4 -29.26 3.90 -17.81
C VAL A 4 -27.93 4.12 -17.08
N PRO A 5 -27.81 3.75 -15.80
CA PRO A 5 -26.53 3.81 -15.09
C PRO A 5 -25.46 3.02 -15.84
N ILE A 6 -24.31 3.63 -16.09
CA ILE A 6 -23.14 2.94 -16.66
C ILE A 6 -22.37 2.32 -15.50
N GLY A 7 -22.12 1.02 -15.56
CA GLY A 7 -21.44 0.30 -14.47
C GLY A 7 -21.61 -1.21 -14.57
N LEU A 8 -21.27 -1.90 -13.48
CA LEU A 8 -21.32 -3.36 -13.37
C LEU A 8 -22.23 -3.77 -12.22
N GLY A 9 -23.22 -4.61 -12.53
CA GLY A 9 -24.10 -5.21 -11.53
C GLY A 9 -23.54 -6.53 -11.01
N PHE A 10 -23.49 -6.67 -9.69
CA PHE A 10 -23.07 -7.88 -8.99
C PHE A 10 -24.30 -8.50 -8.32
N GLY A 11 -24.63 -9.72 -8.75
CA GLY A 11 -25.61 -10.57 -8.08
C GLY A 11 -25.11 -11.03 -6.70
N PRO A 12 -25.96 -11.71 -5.92
CA PRO A 12 -25.64 -12.16 -4.56
C PRO A 12 -24.47 -13.16 -4.49
N ASP A 13 -24.17 -13.84 -5.60
CA ASP A 13 -23.12 -14.86 -5.73
C ASP A 13 -22.00 -14.40 -6.67
N ALA A 14 -21.56 -13.15 -6.57
CA ALA A 14 -20.42 -12.66 -7.34
C ALA A 14 -19.22 -13.62 -7.16
N GLY A 15 -18.76 -14.21 -8.26
CA GLY A 15 -17.71 -15.23 -8.23
C GLY A 15 -16.36 -14.68 -7.79
N ARG A 16 -15.52 -15.54 -7.22
CA ARG A 16 -14.11 -15.23 -6.94
C ARG A 16 -13.34 -15.07 -8.25
N ILE A 17 -12.48 -14.05 -8.31
CA ILE A 17 -11.44 -13.90 -9.33
C ILE A 17 -10.12 -14.34 -8.72
N GLU A 18 -9.43 -15.27 -9.37
CA GLU A 18 -8.09 -15.70 -8.96
C GLU A 18 -7.07 -15.40 -10.07
N ILE A 19 -5.97 -14.73 -9.69
CA ILE A 19 -4.86 -14.39 -10.58
C ILE A 19 -3.63 -15.13 -10.07
N GLN A 20 -3.21 -16.13 -10.83
CA GLN A 20 -2.12 -17.01 -10.47
C GLN A 20 -0.84 -16.65 -11.24
N GLY A 21 0.30 -16.82 -10.59
CA GLY A 21 1.61 -16.60 -11.20
C GLY A 21 2.75 -17.14 -10.36
N GLN A 22 3.98 -16.93 -10.85
CA GLN A 22 5.20 -17.39 -10.20
C GLN A 22 5.73 -16.42 -9.13
N GLY A 23 5.02 -15.32 -8.90
CA GLY A 23 5.44 -14.23 -8.03
C GLY A 23 6.48 -13.30 -8.66
N TYR A 24 6.70 -12.16 -8.02
CA TYR A 24 7.74 -11.21 -8.41
C TYR A 24 9.13 -11.72 -8.03
N LYS A 25 10.17 -11.13 -8.65
CA LYS A 25 11.59 -11.30 -8.31
C LYS A 25 12.29 -9.97 -8.00
N PHE A 26 11.53 -9.00 -7.48
CA PHE A 26 12.04 -7.73 -6.98
C PHE A 26 13.18 -7.93 -5.98
N LYS A 27 14.20 -7.08 -6.11
CA LYS A 27 15.27 -6.97 -5.12
C LYS A 27 15.08 -5.70 -4.31
N PHE A 28 15.31 -5.80 -3.01
CA PHE A 28 15.20 -4.70 -2.06
C PHE A 28 16.61 -4.32 -1.59
N PRO A 29 17.33 -3.48 -2.34
CA PRO A 29 18.74 -3.16 -2.06
C PRO A 29 18.97 -2.31 -0.80
N GLY A 30 17.93 -2.07 0.00
CA GLY A 30 17.98 -1.30 1.25
C GLY A 30 17.09 -0.07 1.24
N ILE A 31 17.34 0.84 2.18
CA ILE A 31 16.54 2.06 2.37
C ILE A 31 16.95 3.21 1.43
N PHE A 32 18.19 3.21 0.92
CA PHE A 32 18.77 4.30 0.13
C PHE A 32 18.66 4.11 -1.40
N LEU A 33 18.07 3.02 -1.86
CA LEU A 33 18.00 2.67 -3.27
C LEU A 33 16.57 2.29 -3.67
N PRO A 34 16.12 2.62 -4.89
CA PRO A 34 14.83 2.17 -5.39
C PRO A 34 14.76 0.64 -5.47
N ILE A 35 13.55 0.08 -5.41
CA ILE A 35 13.35 -1.35 -5.64
C ILE A 35 13.79 -1.72 -7.07
N ASP A 36 14.64 -2.73 -7.21
CA ASP A 36 15.01 -3.25 -8.53
C ASP A 36 13.95 -4.26 -8.99
N ARG A 37 13.26 -3.91 -10.09
CA ARG A 37 12.18 -4.70 -10.68
C ARG A 37 12.56 -5.42 -11.97
N SER A 38 13.79 -5.23 -12.44
CA SER A 38 14.24 -5.66 -13.79
C SER A 38 14.12 -7.16 -14.04
N ASN A 39 14.19 -7.98 -12.98
CA ASN A 39 14.21 -9.44 -13.08
C ASN A 39 12.84 -10.10 -12.81
N SER A 40 11.79 -9.31 -12.57
CA SER A 40 10.46 -9.85 -12.30
C SER A 40 9.76 -10.31 -13.58
N PRO A 41 9.05 -11.45 -13.55
CA PRO A 41 8.15 -11.79 -14.63
C PRO A 41 7.07 -10.70 -14.75
N PRO A 42 6.69 -10.30 -15.98
CA PRO A 42 5.77 -9.18 -16.19
C PRO A 42 4.34 -9.46 -15.71
N GLY A 43 3.97 -10.74 -15.56
CA GLY A 43 2.61 -11.17 -15.20
C GLY A 43 1.58 -10.71 -16.23
N LEU A 44 0.44 -10.20 -15.76
CA LEU A 44 -0.51 -9.46 -16.58
C LEU A 44 0.06 -8.07 -16.88
N LEU A 45 0.71 -7.92 -18.03
CA LEU A 45 1.32 -6.67 -18.49
C LEU A 45 0.43 -5.92 -19.47
N LEU A 46 0.11 -4.68 -19.12
CA LEU A 46 -0.64 -3.76 -19.95
C LEU A 46 0.29 -2.90 -20.82
N GLN A 47 -0.26 -2.33 -21.88
CA GLN A 47 0.42 -1.27 -22.63
C GLN A 47 0.56 -0.01 -21.77
N PRO A 48 1.61 0.82 -21.98
CA PRO A 48 1.78 2.07 -21.25
C PRO A 48 0.55 2.98 -21.30
N GLY A 49 0.19 3.56 -20.15
CA GLY A 49 -0.96 4.46 -19.98
C GLY A 49 -2.32 3.76 -19.99
N ARG A 50 -2.38 2.42 -20.06
CA ARG A 50 -3.63 1.67 -19.96
C ARG A 50 -3.93 1.26 -18.51
N ASN A 51 -5.21 1.26 -18.18
CA ASN A 51 -5.69 0.94 -16.84
C ASN A 51 -6.15 -0.52 -16.74
N ALA A 52 -5.89 -1.16 -15.60
CA ALA A 52 -6.47 -2.43 -15.20
C ALA A 52 -7.55 -2.17 -14.13
N ALA A 53 -8.77 -2.66 -14.36
CA ALA A 53 -9.82 -2.69 -13.35
C ALA A 53 -10.32 -4.13 -13.22
N ILE A 54 -10.22 -4.71 -12.03
CA ILE A 54 -10.68 -6.07 -11.73
C ILE A 54 -11.74 -5.97 -10.64
N LEU A 55 -12.95 -6.39 -10.99
CA LEU A 55 -14.11 -6.31 -10.12
C LEU A 55 -14.76 -7.69 -10.03
N GLY A 56 -14.94 -8.20 -8.81
CA GLY A 56 -15.46 -9.55 -8.56
C GLY A 56 -15.93 -9.71 -7.12
N GLY A 57 -16.38 -10.91 -6.75
CA GLY A 57 -16.76 -11.24 -5.38
C GLY A 57 -15.57 -11.14 -4.43
N ASP A 58 -14.82 -12.22 -4.29
CA ASP A 58 -13.48 -12.18 -3.69
C ASP A 58 -12.42 -12.07 -4.80
N ILE A 59 -11.29 -11.43 -4.51
CA ILE A 59 -10.15 -11.33 -5.43
C ILE A 59 -8.93 -11.91 -4.75
N LEU A 60 -8.30 -12.91 -5.35
CA LEU A 60 -7.10 -13.57 -4.85
C LEU A 60 -5.96 -13.43 -5.87
N LEU A 61 -4.83 -12.85 -5.44
CA LEU A 61 -3.58 -12.89 -6.21
C LEU A 61 -2.64 -13.90 -5.54
N ASN A 62 -2.43 -15.04 -6.20
CA ASN A 62 -1.54 -16.10 -5.72
C ASN A 62 -0.30 -16.15 -6.61
N GLY A 63 0.72 -15.37 -6.25
CA GLY A 63 1.89 -15.11 -7.10
C GLY A 63 1.56 -14.37 -8.39
N GLY A 64 0.33 -13.90 -8.54
CA GLY A 64 -0.10 -13.04 -9.65
C GLY A 64 0.61 -11.69 -9.60
N VAL A 65 1.15 -11.27 -10.74
CA VAL A 65 1.74 -9.94 -10.93
C VAL A 65 0.89 -9.18 -11.93
N ILE A 66 0.48 -7.96 -11.61
CA ILE A 66 -0.23 -7.06 -12.52
C ILE A 66 0.64 -5.83 -12.72
N THR A 67 0.98 -5.55 -13.98
CA THR A 67 1.88 -4.46 -14.36
C THR A 67 1.17 -3.51 -15.32
N ALA A 68 0.97 -2.26 -14.91
CA ALA A 68 0.34 -1.20 -15.71
C ALA A 68 1.28 0.01 -15.82
N PRO A 69 2.20 0.03 -16.80
CA PRO A 69 3.19 1.10 -16.90
C PRO A 69 2.52 2.47 -17.07
N SER A 70 2.76 3.42 -16.17
CA SER A 70 2.07 4.74 -16.14
C SER A 70 0.54 4.68 -16.13
N GLY A 71 -0.05 3.53 -15.81
CA GLY A 71 -1.49 3.29 -15.83
C GLY A 71 -2.05 3.04 -14.43
N ASN A 72 -3.37 3.00 -14.31
CA ASN A 72 -4.04 2.78 -13.03
C ASN A 72 -4.40 1.31 -12.83
N ILE A 73 -4.19 0.78 -11.62
CA ILE A 73 -4.66 -0.55 -11.21
C ILE A 73 -5.74 -0.37 -10.15
N ALA A 74 -6.95 -0.84 -10.42
CA ALA A 74 -8.05 -0.84 -9.48
C ALA A 74 -8.54 -2.27 -9.23
N LEU A 75 -8.55 -2.72 -7.96
CA LEU A 75 -9.22 -3.96 -7.57
C LEU A 75 -10.41 -3.61 -6.67
N GLY A 76 -11.59 -4.12 -7.00
CA GLY A 76 -12.81 -3.93 -6.21
C GLY A 76 -13.51 -5.24 -5.91
N SER A 77 -13.62 -5.58 -4.63
CA SER A 77 -14.25 -6.81 -4.17
C SER A 77 -15.65 -6.54 -3.65
N VAL A 78 -16.65 -6.92 -4.44
CA VAL A 78 -18.08 -6.63 -4.25
C VAL A 78 -18.88 -7.92 -4.37
N ARG A 79 -19.55 -8.32 -3.28
CA ARG A 79 -20.40 -9.53 -3.20
C ARG A 79 -21.87 -9.27 -3.53
N GLY A 80 -22.23 -8.01 -3.78
CA GLY A 80 -23.57 -7.64 -4.26
C GLY A 80 -23.75 -6.13 -4.37
N GLY A 81 -24.56 -5.71 -5.33
CA GLY A 81 -24.88 -4.31 -5.59
C GLY A 81 -24.45 -3.84 -6.97
N PHE A 82 -24.46 -2.53 -7.20
CA PHE A 82 -24.08 -1.92 -8.47
C PHE A 82 -22.87 -1.01 -8.29
N VAL A 83 -21.78 -1.32 -8.99
CA VAL A 83 -20.59 -0.47 -9.05
C VAL A 83 -20.73 0.47 -10.24
N GLY A 84 -20.83 1.77 -9.97
CA GLY A 84 -20.92 2.79 -11.02
C GLY A 84 -19.58 3.02 -11.72
N LEU A 85 -19.64 3.45 -12.98
CA LEU A 85 -18.47 3.93 -13.71
C LEU A 85 -18.63 5.44 -13.99
N ASN A 86 -17.75 6.22 -13.40
CA ASN A 86 -17.72 7.67 -13.62
C ASN A 86 -17.14 8.00 -15.00
N PRO A 87 -17.49 9.15 -15.61
CA PRO A 87 -16.96 9.57 -16.92
C PRO A 87 -15.43 9.68 -16.97
N ASN A 88 -14.78 9.91 -15.83
CA ASN A 88 -13.32 9.94 -15.70
C ASN A 88 -12.69 8.54 -15.61
N GLY A 89 -13.47 7.47 -15.71
CA GLY A 89 -13.04 6.08 -15.65
C GLY A 89 -12.85 5.54 -14.22
N THR A 90 -13.17 6.31 -13.18
CA THR A 90 -13.13 5.84 -11.79
C THR A 90 -14.38 5.03 -11.43
N LEU A 91 -14.24 4.14 -10.46
CA LEU A 91 -15.32 3.28 -9.98
C LEU A 91 -16.03 3.94 -8.80
N ASP A 92 -17.35 3.92 -8.81
CA ASP A 92 -18.20 4.43 -7.73
C ASP A 92 -18.80 3.25 -6.94
N TYR A 93 -18.50 3.23 -5.65
CA TYR A 93 -18.96 2.21 -4.70
C TYR A 93 -20.00 2.74 -3.70
N SER A 94 -20.54 3.95 -3.89
CA SER A 94 -21.49 4.58 -2.97
C SER A 94 -22.75 3.75 -2.69
N GLY A 95 -23.18 2.94 -3.66
CA GLY A 95 -24.31 2.01 -3.53
C GLY A 95 -23.97 0.62 -3.00
N ILE A 96 -22.72 0.36 -2.59
CA ILE A 96 -22.27 -0.97 -2.16
C ILE A 96 -22.23 -1.06 -0.63
N SER A 97 -22.93 -2.05 -0.09
CA SER A 97 -22.91 -2.39 1.35
C SER A 97 -22.24 -3.73 1.64
N ASN A 98 -22.15 -4.63 0.65
CA ASN A 98 -21.61 -5.98 0.81
C ASN A 98 -20.31 -6.13 0.00
N PHE A 99 -19.20 -5.79 0.63
CA PHE A 99 -17.87 -6.00 0.06
C PHE A 99 -17.28 -7.36 0.46
N GLY A 100 -16.40 -7.90 -0.39
CA GLY A 100 -15.72 -9.18 -0.14
C GLY A 100 -14.29 -9.03 0.37
N LEU A 101 -13.45 -10.01 0.03
CA LEU A 101 -12.03 -10.06 0.36
C LEU A 101 -11.15 -9.77 -0.87
N ILE A 102 -10.13 -8.91 -0.69
CA ILE A 102 -8.93 -8.90 -1.54
C ILE A 102 -7.80 -9.56 -0.75
N GLU A 103 -7.24 -10.65 -1.28
CA GLU A 103 -6.12 -11.37 -0.68
C GLU A 103 -4.95 -11.43 -1.67
N THR A 104 -3.73 -11.19 -1.18
CA THR A 104 -2.49 -11.42 -1.93
C THR A 104 -1.57 -12.38 -1.17
N ARG A 105 -0.86 -13.25 -1.89
CA ARG A 105 0.11 -14.21 -1.34
C ARG A 105 1.14 -14.66 -2.38
N SER A 106 2.15 -15.41 -1.92
CA SER A 106 3.13 -16.08 -2.78
C SER A 106 3.91 -15.14 -3.70
N ALA A 107 4.39 -14.01 -3.16
CA ALA A 107 5.09 -12.95 -3.92
C ALA A 107 4.21 -12.30 -5.01
N ALA A 108 2.92 -12.12 -4.77
CA ALA A 108 2.07 -11.34 -5.67
C ALA A 108 2.51 -9.86 -5.75
N ALA A 109 2.21 -9.17 -6.86
CA ALA A 109 2.50 -7.75 -6.98
C ALA A 109 1.47 -6.97 -7.79
N LEU A 110 1.25 -5.72 -7.38
CA LEU A 110 0.58 -4.69 -8.16
C LEU A 110 1.58 -3.58 -8.46
N ASP A 111 1.74 -3.27 -9.74
CA ASP A 111 2.82 -2.45 -10.22
C ASP A 111 2.33 -1.43 -11.24
N ALA A 112 2.24 -0.17 -10.81
CA ALA A 112 1.78 0.96 -11.63
C ALA A 112 2.92 1.95 -11.96
N SER A 113 4.16 1.46 -11.99
CA SER A 113 5.36 2.28 -12.19
C SER A 113 5.47 2.84 -13.61
N GLY A 114 6.10 3.99 -13.81
CA GLY A 114 6.30 4.59 -15.13
C GLY A 114 6.66 6.07 -15.10
N ILE A 115 6.56 6.74 -16.25
CA ILE A 115 6.71 8.21 -16.36
C ILE A 115 5.37 8.86 -16.05
N GLY A 116 5.33 9.76 -15.07
CA GLY A 116 4.11 10.46 -14.66
C GLY A 116 3.23 9.68 -13.67
N GLY A 117 3.74 8.57 -13.14
CA GLY A 117 3.17 7.75 -12.05
C GLY A 117 1.73 7.28 -12.26
N GLY A 118 1.53 5.96 -12.41
CA GLY A 118 0.20 5.36 -12.30
C GLY A 118 -0.34 5.42 -10.87
N SER A 119 -1.56 4.90 -10.64
CA SER A 119 -2.15 4.78 -9.31
C SER A 119 -2.59 3.35 -9.01
N ILE A 120 -2.66 3.00 -7.72
CA ILE A 120 -3.18 1.71 -7.26
C ILE A 120 -4.32 1.99 -6.29
N HIS A 121 -5.49 1.40 -6.54
CA HIS A 121 -6.66 1.52 -5.69
C HIS A 121 -7.24 0.15 -5.35
N LEU A 122 -7.37 -0.15 -4.06
CA LEU A 122 -8.03 -1.35 -3.55
C LEU A 122 -9.27 -0.97 -2.75
N GLN A 123 -10.41 -1.57 -3.08
CA GLN A 123 -11.68 -1.40 -2.38
C GLN A 123 -12.26 -2.76 -2.00
N ALA A 124 -12.45 -3.02 -0.71
CA ALA A 124 -13.01 -4.29 -0.23
C ALA A 124 -13.66 -4.19 1.16
N GLY A 125 -14.15 -5.32 1.67
CA GLY A 125 -14.56 -5.45 3.05
C GLY A 125 -13.35 -5.72 3.93
N ASN A 126 -12.48 -6.61 3.44
CA ASN A 126 -11.19 -6.91 4.04
C ASN A 126 -10.11 -6.90 2.95
N ILE A 127 -8.96 -6.33 3.27
CA ILE A 127 -7.76 -6.37 2.43
C ILE A 127 -6.67 -7.09 3.23
N GLN A 128 -6.20 -8.23 2.71
CA GLN A 128 -5.17 -9.05 3.35
C GLN A 128 -3.97 -9.17 2.43
N LEU A 129 -2.89 -8.49 2.76
CA LEU A 129 -1.67 -8.46 1.99
C LEU A 129 -0.58 -9.31 2.65
N GLY A 130 -0.47 -10.57 2.22
CA GLY A 130 0.60 -11.48 2.66
C GLY A 130 1.66 -11.62 1.58
N GLN A 131 2.95 -11.60 1.94
CA GLN A 131 4.06 -11.83 1.00
C GLN A 131 3.85 -11.18 -0.38
N SER A 132 3.63 -9.86 -0.44
CA SER A 132 3.25 -9.18 -1.68
C SER A 132 3.80 -7.76 -1.74
N THR A 133 3.89 -7.17 -2.93
CA THR A 133 4.32 -5.78 -3.07
C THR A 133 3.34 -4.96 -3.89
N LEU A 134 2.90 -3.82 -3.35
CA LEU A 134 2.24 -2.76 -4.09
C LEU A 134 3.26 -1.66 -4.35
N ILE A 135 3.47 -1.29 -5.61
CA ILE A 135 4.53 -0.37 -5.98
C ILE A 135 4.16 0.59 -7.10
N ILE A 136 4.57 1.84 -6.90
CA ILE A 136 4.69 2.86 -7.95
C ILE A 136 6.13 3.36 -7.91
N GLN A 137 6.85 3.27 -9.02
CA GLN A 137 8.06 4.05 -9.26
C GLN A 137 7.77 5.13 -10.32
N ASN A 138 7.81 6.39 -9.94
CA ASN A 138 7.69 7.50 -10.87
C ASN A 138 9.08 7.93 -11.36
N PHE A 139 9.35 7.75 -12.64
CA PHE A 139 10.60 8.18 -13.29
C PHE A 139 10.48 9.56 -13.96
N GLY A 140 9.30 10.16 -13.94
CA GLY A 140 8.99 11.39 -14.65
C GLY A 140 9.21 12.67 -13.85
N ILE A 141 8.94 13.78 -14.52
CA ILE A 141 8.94 15.14 -13.94
C ILE A 141 7.56 15.55 -13.41
N GLN A 142 6.51 14.82 -13.78
CA GLN A 142 5.14 15.07 -13.30
C GLN A 142 4.95 14.42 -11.91
N PRO A 143 4.03 14.92 -11.08
CA PRO A 143 3.71 14.31 -9.78
C PRO A 143 3.36 12.82 -9.93
N ALA A 144 3.80 12.00 -8.98
CA ALA A 144 3.43 10.58 -8.99
C ALA A 144 1.96 10.38 -8.57
N GLY A 145 1.30 9.37 -9.12
CA GLY A 145 0.00 8.90 -8.62
C GLY A 145 0.09 8.27 -7.23
N ASN A 146 -1.06 7.92 -6.66
CA ASN A 146 -1.19 7.47 -5.27
C ASN A 146 -1.45 5.97 -5.17
N ILE A 147 -1.13 5.41 -4.00
CA ILE A 147 -1.63 4.09 -3.58
C ILE A 147 -2.72 4.31 -2.53
N SER A 148 -3.89 3.71 -2.72
CA SER A 148 -5.01 3.84 -1.79
C SER A 148 -5.64 2.49 -1.49
N LEU A 149 -5.77 2.16 -0.22
CA LEU A 149 -6.46 0.97 0.27
C LEU A 149 -7.62 1.42 1.13
N ASN A 150 -8.83 1.02 0.75
CA ASN A 150 -10.03 1.31 1.49
C ASN A 150 -10.77 -0.01 1.78
N ALA A 151 -10.82 -0.36 3.06
CA ALA A 151 -11.53 -1.53 3.55
C ALA A 151 -12.65 -1.08 4.48
N THR A 152 -13.84 -1.67 4.38
CA THR A 152 -14.92 -1.34 5.33
C THR A 152 -14.70 -1.95 6.72
N ASN A 153 -13.85 -2.99 6.84
CA ASN A 153 -13.50 -3.64 8.09
C ASN A 153 -12.00 -3.59 8.35
N THR A 154 -11.19 -4.46 7.71
CA THR A 154 -9.78 -4.62 8.08
C THR A 154 -8.83 -4.46 6.90
N ILE A 155 -7.70 -3.79 7.14
CA ILE A 155 -6.49 -3.92 6.33
C ILE A 155 -5.45 -4.67 7.17
N VAL A 156 -4.98 -5.81 6.69
CA VAL A 156 -3.91 -6.60 7.32
C VAL A 156 -2.75 -6.73 6.35
N VAL A 157 -1.55 -6.38 6.79
CA VAL A 157 -0.31 -6.58 6.02
C VAL A 157 0.66 -7.38 6.89
N GLU A 158 1.10 -8.54 6.40
CA GLU A 158 1.82 -9.54 7.19
C GLU A 158 2.88 -10.33 6.39
N LYS A 159 3.61 -11.22 7.09
CA LYS A 159 4.52 -12.23 6.51
C LYS A 159 5.83 -11.71 5.89
N ASN A 160 6.45 -10.68 6.49
CA ASN A 160 7.85 -10.26 6.27
C ASN A 160 8.29 -10.11 4.80
N SER A 161 7.35 -9.74 3.95
CA SER A 161 7.52 -9.49 2.51
C SER A 161 6.38 -8.63 1.95
N GLY A 162 5.38 -8.28 2.77
CA GLY A 162 4.38 -7.27 2.46
C GLY A 162 5.02 -5.90 2.41
N ASN A 163 5.05 -5.24 1.25
CA ASN A 163 5.55 -3.88 1.11
C ASN A 163 4.54 -3.03 0.32
N ILE A 164 4.27 -1.82 0.78
CA ILE A 164 3.52 -0.83 0.02
C ILE A 164 4.43 0.37 -0.17
N ARG A 165 4.94 0.58 -1.38
CA ARG A 165 5.92 1.63 -1.67
C ARG A 165 5.49 2.55 -2.80
N ASN A 166 5.52 3.84 -2.53
CA ASN A 166 5.42 4.87 -3.57
C ASN A 166 6.76 5.59 -3.69
N GLU A 167 7.53 5.25 -4.70
CA GLU A 167 8.88 5.73 -4.93
C GLU A 167 8.88 6.76 -6.07
N THR A 168 9.52 7.91 -5.85
CA THR A 168 9.72 8.93 -6.86
C THR A 168 11.20 9.03 -7.17
N VAL A 169 11.58 8.44 -8.29
CA VAL A 169 12.96 8.36 -8.79
C VAL A 169 13.29 9.58 -9.65
N GLY A 170 12.29 10.10 -10.37
CA GLY A 170 12.40 11.34 -11.14
C GLY A 170 12.33 12.61 -10.26
N THR A 171 12.06 13.75 -10.90
CA THR A 171 12.03 15.07 -10.23
C THR A 171 10.63 15.62 -9.99
N GLY A 172 9.58 14.86 -10.30
CA GLY A 172 8.22 15.20 -9.92
C GLY A 172 7.97 15.10 -8.42
N ALA A 173 6.87 15.68 -7.93
CA ALA A 173 6.46 15.53 -6.54
C ALA A 173 6.08 14.07 -6.21
N GLY A 174 6.33 13.68 -4.96
CA GLY A 174 6.07 12.35 -4.45
C GLY A 174 4.58 12.03 -4.34
N GLY A 175 4.22 10.79 -4.71
CA GLY A 175 2.87 10.27 -4.57
C GLY A 175 2.63 9.76 -3.15
N SER A 176 1.40 9.87 -2.68
CA SER A 176 1.00 9.52 -1.31
C SER A 176 0.47 8.09 -1.19
N ILE A 177 0.41 7.59 0.03
CA ILE A 177 -0.25 6.34 0.41
C ILE A 177 -1.37 6.66 1.38
N ALA A 178 -2.59 6.24 1.08
CA ALA A 178 -3.76 6.42 1.95
C ALA A 178 -4.37 5.08 2.34
N LEU A 179 -4.55 4.84 3.64
CA LEU A 179 -5.13 3.62 4.19
C LEU A 179 -6.37 3.99 5.03
N SER A 180 -7.52 3.40 4.70
CA SER A 180 -8.78 3.62 5.40
C SER A 180 -9.41 2.29 5.80
N ALA A 181 -9.69 2.11 7.10
CA ALA A 181 -10.32 0.90 7.63
C ALA A 181 -11.06 1.14 8.97
N LYS A 182 -11.67 0.10 9.54
CA LYS A 182 -11.91 0.07 11.00
C LYS A 182 -10.63 -0.27 11.72
N GLN A 183 -9.93 -1.31 11.25
CA GLN A 183 -8.71 -1.80 11.86
C GLN A 183 -7.59 -1.90 10.82
N LEU A 184 -6.44 -1.31 11.11
CA LEU A 184 -5.20 -1.48 10.36
C LEU A 184 -4.23 -2.31 11.20
N ILE A 185 -3.75 -3.43 10.67
CA ILE A 185 -2.82 -4.33 11.35
C ILE A 185 -1.58 -4.53 10.47
N LEU A 186 -0.42 -4.11 10.95
CA LEU A 186 0.88 -4.32 10.31
C LEU A 186 1.72 -5.22 11.21
N ARG A 187 2.19 -6.36 10.69
CA ARG A 187 2.97 -7.35 11.46
C ARG A 187 4.12 -7.91 10.65
N ASP A 188 5.20 -8.26 11.33
CA ASP A 188 6.32 -8.99 10.74
C ASP A 188 7.26 -8.18 9.86
N GLY A 189 7.63 -6.96 10.25
CA GLY A 189 8.68 -6.19 9.55
C GLY A 189 8.20 -5.58 8.23
N ILE A 190 6.96 -5.10 8.23
CA ILE A 190 6.29 -4.54 7.05
C ILE A 190 6.67 -3.10 6.85
N GLU A 191 6.96 -2.71 5.61
CA GLU A 191 7.16 -1.32 5.25
C GLU A 191 6.01 -0.79 4.41
N ILE A 192 5.37 0.27 4.91
CA ILE A 192 4.50 1.15 4.14
C ILE A 192 5.18 2.50 4.07
N SER A 193 5.66 2.88 2.89
CA SER A 193 6.52 4.05 2.75
C SER A 193 6.30 4.83 1.46
N THR A 194 6.33 6.15 1.56
CA THR A 194 6.69 6.99 0.42
C THR A 194 8.19 7.26 0.43
N ARG A 195 8.83 7.24 -0.74
CA ARG A 195 10.27 7.52 -0.89
C ARG A 195 10.52 8.48 -2.04
N SER A 196 11.22 9.58 -1.80
CA SER A 196 11.65 10.51 -2.85
C SER A 196 13.16 10.48 -2.98
N PHE A 197 13.66 10.16 -4.17
CA PHE A 197 15.07 10.22 -4.54
C PHE A 197 15.42 11.51 -5.28
N GLY A 198 14.40 12.21 -5.79
CA GLY A 198 14.52 13.50 -6.46
C GLY A 198 14.55 14.68 -5.47
N SER A 199 14.66 15.89 -6.03
CA SER A 199 14.72 17.14 -5.28
C SER A 199 13.35 17.73 -4.92
N ALA A 200 12.26 17.16 -5.41
CA ALA A 200 10.90 17.61 -5.09
C ALA A 200 10.41 17.02 -3.75
N ILE A 201 9.33 17.60 -3.22
CA ILE A 201 8.71 17.17 -1.98
C ILE A 201 8.26 15.70 -2.06
N GLY A 202 8.50 14.94 -0.99
CA GLY A 202 8.04 13.55 -0.85
C GLY A 202 6.53 13.46 -0.63
N GLY A 203 5.96 12.28 -0.85
CA GLY A 203 4.54 12.02 -0.62
C GLY A 203 4.21 11.77 0.85
N ASN A 204 2.93 11.86 1.20
CA ASN A 204 2.45 11.59 2.55
C ASN A 204 2.08 10.12 2.76
N VAL A 205 2.06 9.69 4.02
CA VAL A 205 1.37 8.47 4.44
C VAL A 205 0.23 8.86 5.35
N ASP A 206 -1.00 8.61 4.92
CA ASP A 206 -2.22 8.96 5.64
C ASP A 206 -2.95 7.69 6.06
N VAL A 207 -3.10 7.50 7.37
CA VAL A 207 -3.81 6.36 7.96
C VAL A 207 -5.03 6.85 8.72
N ASN A 208 -6.19 6.34 8.35
CA ASN A 208 -7.44 6.55 9.07
C ASN A 208 -8.04 5.19 9.43
N ALA A 209 -8.01 4.83 10.72
CA ALA A 209 -8.65 3.61 11.20
C ALA A 209 -9.65 3.95 12.29
N SER A 210 -10.94 3.75 12.04
CA SER A 210 -12.00 4.20 12.97
C SER A 210 -12.05 3.47 14.32
N GLU A 211 -11.33 2.35 14.47
CA GLU A 211 -11.24 1.57 15.71
C GLU A 211 -9.79 1.43 16.19
N GLU A 212 -8.89 0.81 15.40
CA GLU A 212 -7.53 0.50 15.86
C GLU A 212 -6.49 0.61 14.74
N VAL A 213 -5.32 1.16 15.09
CA VAL A 213 -4.07 0.97 14.34
C VAL A 213 -3.11 0.16 15.22
N LEU A 214 -2.77 -1.05 14.78
CA LEU A 214 -1.75 -1.89 15.39
C LEU A 214 -0.55 -1.99 14.43
N ILE A 215 0.60 -1.49 14.86
CA ILE A 215 1.87 -1.67 14.18
C ILE A 215 2.76 -2.48 15.11
N ASP A 216 3.02 -3.72 14.74
CA ASP A 216 3.80 -4.66 15.52
C ASP A 216 4.98 -5.15 14.68
N SER A 217 6.16 -5.18 15.27
CA SER A 217 7.36 -5.67 14.60
C SER A 217 7.74 -7.06 15.11
N VAL A 218 8.44 -7.83 14.26
CA VAL A 218 8.96 -9.13 14.69
C VAL A 218 10.29 -8.94 15.39
N LEU A 219 10.42 -9.65 16.52
CA LEU A 219 11.66 -9.82 17.25
C LEU A 219 12.65 -10.63 16.39
N PHE A 220 13.83 -10.07 16.13
CA PHE A 220 15.05 -10.73 15.68
C PHE A 220 14.91 -11.91 14.69
N SER A 221 15.18 -11.68 13.39
CA SER A 221 15.64 -12.77 12.51
C SER A 221 17.17 -12.73 12.43
N GLN A 222 17.85 -13.83 12.77
CA GLN A 222 19.32 -13.91 12.78
C GLN A 222 19.95 -13.67 11.39
N ASP A 223 19.15 -13.79 10.32
CA ASP A 223 19.65 -13.80 8.94
C ASP A 223 19.52 -12.45 8.18
N ARG A 224 18.75 -11.46 8.67
CA ARG A 224 18.36 -10.29 7.84
C ARG A 224 18.53 -8.91 8.46
N GLY A 225 19.05 -8.80 9.68
CA GLY A 225 19.02 -7.53 10.42
C GLY A 225 17.59 -7.15 10.83
N VAL A 226 17.46 -6.06 11.59
CA VAL A 226 16.16 -5.58 12.10
C VAL A 226 15.56 -4.62 11.05
N THR A 227 14.57 -5.08 10.28
CA THR A 227 13.66 -4.16 9.56
C THR A 227 12.41 -4.02 10.41
N PRO A 228 12.27 -2.93 11.18
CA PRO A 228 11.07 -2.73 11.98
C PRO A 228 9.85 -2.58 11.07
N SER A 229 8.68 -2.96 11.57
CA SER A 229 7.44 -2.59 10.88
C SER A 229 7.31 -1.07 10.92
N SER A 230 7.04 -0.42 9.78
CA SER A 230 7.07 1.03 9.69
C SER A 230 6.00 1.64 8.79
N LEU A 231 5.46 2.78 9.26
CA LEU A 231 4.81 3.79 8.42
C LEU A 231 5.79 4.94 8.22
N SER A 232 6.17 5.26 6.98
CA SER A 232 7.19 6.27 6.76
C SER A 232 7.04 7.15 5.52
N SER A 233 7.53 8.38 5.63
CA SER A 233 7.85 9.21 4.48
C SER A 233 9.34 9.53 4.52
N LEU A 234 10.04 9.20 3.43
CA LEU A 234 11.49 9.33 3.35
C LEU A 234 11.91 10.16 2.13
N ALA A 235 12.60 11.26 2.36
CA ALA A 235 13.31 11.98 1.30
C ALA A 235 14.81 11.70 1.38
N LEU A 236 15.41 11.27 0.28
CA LEU A 236 16.81 10.80 0.21
C LEU A 236 17.74 11.81 -0.48
N ASN A 237 17.24 12.99 -0.80
CA ASN A 237 17.96 14.05 -1.49
C ASN A 237 17.54 15.42 -0.93
N SER A 238 17.60 16.49 -1.72
CA SER A 238 17.29 17.86 -1.27
C SER A 238 15.81 18.17 -1.05
N GLY A 239 14.89 17.28 -1.46
CA GLY A 239 13.46 17.45 -1.22
C GLY A 239 13.09 17.31 0.26
N ARG A 240 12.06 18.02 0.70
CA ARG A 240 11.45 17.81 2.03
C ARG A 240 10.66 16.50 2.04
N ALA A 241 10.80 15.70 3.10
CA ALA A 241 9.94 14.52 3.29
C ALA A 241 8.48 14.93 3.50
N GLY A 242 7.54 14.11 3.04
CA GLY A 242 6.13 14.32 3.29
C GLY A 242 5.75 14.00 4.75
N ASN A 243 4.52 14.24 5.12
CA ASN A 243 4.04 14.00 6.47
C ASN A 243 3.56 12.54 6.63
N VAL A 244 3.59 12.05 7.88
CA VAL A 244 2.92 10.80 8.25
C VAL A 244 1.82 11.13 9.24
N ASN A 245 0.57 10.89 8.85
CA ASN A 245 -0.61 11.23 9.62
C ASN A 245 -1.35 9.94 10.01
N VAL A 246 -1.62 9.76 11.30
CA VAL A 246 -2.36 8.60 11.81
C VAL A 246 -3.53 9.09 12.67
N SER A 247 -4.75 8.68 12.31
CA SER A 247 -5.97 8.98 13.05
C SER A 247 -6.70 7.70 13.41
N THR A 248 -6.98 7.51 14.69
CA THR A 248 -7.67 6.32 15.21
C THR A 248 -8.27 6.55 16.60
N LYS A 249 -8.99 5.56 17.12
CA LYS A 249 -9.37 5.53 18.54
C LYS A 249 -8.23 4.94 19.38
N VAL A 250 -7.72 3.80 18.95
CA VAL A 250 -6.65 3.06 19.65
C VAL A 250 -5.43 2.92 18.75
N LEU A 251 -4.30 3.49 19.17
CA LEU A 251 -3.00 3.28 18.53
C LEU A 251 -2.13 2.38 19.39
N ARG A 252 -1.57 1.33 18.79
CA ARG A 252 -0.59 0.43 19.41
C ARG A 252 0.63 0.29 18.51
N ILE A 253 1.78 0.72 19.02
CA ILE A 253 3.08 0.58 18.37
C ILE A 253 3.91 -0.34 19.24
N LEU A 254 4.12 -1.58 18.80
CA LEU A 254 4.71 -2.63 19.61
C LEU A 254 6.06 -3.08 19.06
N ASN A 255 6.88 -3.64 19.95
CA ASN A 255 8.14 -4.31 19.64
C ASN A 255 9.08 -3.46 18.76
N GLY A 256 9.16 -2.15 19.04
CA GLY A 256 10.05 -1.24 18.31
C GLY A 256 9.64 -0.90 16.87
N ALA A 257 8.36 -1.10 16.52
CA ALA A 257 7.79 -0.54 15.31
C ALA A 257 7.93 0.99 15.24
N VAL A 258 7.93 1.55 14.03
CA VAL A 258 8.33 2.94 13.77
C VAL A 258 7.27 3.70 12.98
N ILE A 259 7.01 4.95 13.36
CA ILE A 259 6.33 5.94 12.51
C ILE A 259 7.30 7.11 12.32
N SER A 260 7.63 7.45 11.08
CA SER A 260 8.68 8.45 10.82
C SER A 260 8.44 9.27 9.57
N SER A 261 8.70 10.57 9.65
CA SER A 261 8.97 11.39 8.48
C SER A 261 10.42 11.86 8.55
N THR A 262 11.23 11.51 7.56
CA THR A 262 12.68 11.72 7.63
C THR A 262 13.24 12.18 6.30
N THR A 263 14.14 13.16 6.35
CA THR A 263 14.98 13.53 5.23
C THR A 263 16.41 13.12 5.53
N ALA A 264 16.98 12.27 4.67
CA ALA A 264 18.37 11.83 4.73
C ALA A 264 19.30 12.67 3.84
N GLY A 265 18.77 13.72 3.19
CA GLY A 265 19.54 14.73 2.48
C GLY A 265 19.50 16.09 3.18
N ILE A 266 19.63 17.18 2.41
CA ILE A 266 19.73 18.55 2.95
C ILE A 266 18.37 19.25 3.15
N GLY A 267 17.26 18.64 2.71
CA GLY A 267 15.92 19.18 2.89
C GLY A 267 15.39 18.99 4.31
N ASP A 268 14.33 19.72 4.65
CA ASP A 268 13.68 19.58 5.95
C ASP A 268 12.99 18.21 6.11
N GLY A 269 12.87 17.72 7.33
CA GLY A 269 11.96 16.62 7.65
C GLY A 269 10.49 17.02 7.46
N GLY A 270 9.61 16.04 7.32
CA GLY A 270 8.17 16.25 7.46
C GLY A 270 7.73 16.07 8.90
N GLU A 271 6.41 16.17 9.10
CA GLU A 271 5.79 16.01 10.41
C GLU A 271 5.25 14.59 10.59
N VAL A 272 5.22 14.13 11.84
CA VAL A 272 4.48 12.94 12.25
C VAL A 272 3.34 13.40 13.15
N ASN A 273 2.11 13.28 12.66
CA ASN A 273 0.91 13.66 13.37
C ASN A 273 0.13 12.42 13.78
N VAL A 274 -0.18 12.31 15.07
CA VAL A 274 -0.90 11.17 15.63
C VAL A 274 -2.08 11.66 16.45
N TRP A 275 -3.27 11.20 16.09
CA TRP A 275 -4.52 11.46 16.79
C TRP A 275 -5.14 10.13 17.20
N ALA A 276 -5.01 9.79 18.48
CA ALA A 276 -5.69 8.65 19.10
C ALA A 276 -6.69 9.17 20.13
N SER A 277 -8.00 8.99 19.91
CA SER A 277 -9.02 9.57 20.80
C SER A 277 -9.17 8.84 22.14
N ASP A 278 -8.83 7.55 22.18
CA ASP A 278 -9.11 6.69 23.33
C ASP A 278 -7.83 6.21 24.02
N ARG A 279 -6.86 5.66 23.27
CA ARG A 279 -5.61 5.12 23.84
C ARG A 279 -4.44 5.14 22.87
N THR A 280 -3.27 5.47 23.39
CA THR A 280 -1.97 5.22 22.74
C THR A 280 -1.12 4.30 23.61
N GLU A 281 -0.61 3.21 23.04
CA GLU A 281 0.34 2.29 23.66
C GLU A 281 1.59 2.17 22.78
N ILE A 282 2.76 2.47 23.36
CA ILE A 282 4.05 2.36 22.67
C ILE A 282 4.96 1.49 23.52
N ILE A 283 5.35 0.34 22.98
CA ILE A 283 6.25 -0.62 23.62
C ILE A 283 7.47 -0.78 22.71
N GLY A 284 8.63 -0.36 23.22
CA GLY A 284 9.90 -0.50 22.52
C GLY A 284 10.39 -1.95 22.44
N LEU A 285 11.61 -2.13 21.94
CA LEU A 285 12.27 -3.44 21.96
C LEU A 285 12.60 -3.82 23.40
N SER A 286 12.03 -4.92 23.89
CA SER A 286 12.55 -5.58 25.08
C SER A 286 13.68 -6.52 24.66
N GLN A 287 14.86 -6.39 25.27
CA GLN A 287 15.88 -7.44 25.14
C GLN A 287 15.28 -8.73 25.70
N PRO A 288 15.38 -9.88 25.01
CA PRO A 288 15.03 -11.15 25.64
C PRO A 288 15.92 -11.33 26.87
N SER A 289 15.30 -11.54 28.02
CA SER A 289 15.97 -11.83 29.29
C SER A 289 16.58 -13.24 29.28
N SER A 290 17.59 -13.48 28.45
CA SER A 290 18.50 -14.64 28.56
C SER A 290 19.66 -14.55 27.56
N PHE A 291 20.76 -13.93 27.98
CA PHE A 291 22.10 -14.47 27.67
C PHE A 291 22.72 -14.87 29.01
N LEU A 292 22.30 -16.02 29.51
CA LEU A 292 23.01 -16.80 30.51
C LEU A 292 23.21 -18.19 29.91
N VAL A 293 24.31 -18.35 29.19
CA VAL A 293 25.07 -19.61 29.09
C VAL A 293 26.54 -19.23 29.04
#